data_AF-A0A3D9GEY5-F1
#
_entry.id   AF-A0A3D9GEY5-F1
#
_cell.length_a   1.000
_cell.length_b   1.000
_cell.length_c   1.000
_cell.angle_alpha   90.00
_cell.angle_beta   90.00
_cell.angle_gamma   90.00
#
_symmetry.space_group_name_H-M   'P 1'
#
loop_
_entity.id
_entity.type
_entity.pdbx_description
1 polymer ?
#
loop_
_entity_poly.entity_id
_entity_poly.type
_entity_poly.pdbx_seq_one_letter_code
_entity_poly.pdbx_strand_id
1 'polypeptide(L)'
;MSEDLLEQLETWHEEDEYERIVEAVTEIPAEERNYELVGHLGRALNNLEHYEEAVQQFLTVAEEGAEDPLWHYRIGLAYYYLEQYDDAEREFTRADELEPGDEDTLEFLEWIRAKKAGEFEEETDEDLDSDDSAEDNSGSDEAGETDETDGAAAAVAAVNAIPSDEANLDVQYGSPNEGFDINNFWNDADPDAESYVSAPPMDDLIDSVQEELVFKLPVFYVQMMRIHNGGIPRSRYFPLGEAADGAPSGVRIHGMFGIGRDKAKSLCGASGSRSIIENGGYPEFGVVICDCPQESGVVMLDYRGSGNDGEPEVVHVDQANGRKITRLAPDFETFVRGLVNA
;
A
#
# COMPACT_ATOMS: atom_id res chain seq x y z
N MET A 1 -30.88 23.45 -7.44
CA MET A 1 -29.87 23.18 -6.40
C MET A 1 -29.25 24.48 -5.94
N SER A 2 -28.60 24.50 -4.78
CA SER A 2 -27.59 25.50 -4.42
C SER A 2 -26.21 25.00 -4.86
N GLU A 3 -25.37 25.89 -5.38
CA GLU A 3 -23.97 25.57 -5.70
C GLU A 3 -23.23 25.11 -4.43
N ASP A 4 -23.57 25.74 -3.29
CA ASP A 4 -23.19 25.41 -1.92
C ASP A 4 -23.36 23.91 -1.54
N LEU A 5 -24.30 23.19 -2.17
CA LEU A 5 -24.50 21.76 -1.89
C LEU A 5 -23.50 20.91 -2.66
N LEU A 6 -23.26 21.18 -3.94
CA LEU A 6 -22.31 20.42 -4.75
C LEU A 6 -20.89 20.57 -4.20
N GLU A 7 -20.49 21.79 -3.82
CA GLU A 7 -19.21 22.06 -3.15
C GLU A 7 -19.08 21.21 -1.87
N GLN A 8 -20.15 21.11 -1.07
CA GLN A 8 -20.18 20.29 0.14
C GLN A 8 -20.15 18.77 -0.13
N LEU A 9 -20.77 18.28 -1.22
CA LEU A 9 -20.72 16.87 -1.62
C LEU A 9 -19.35 16.47 -2.22
N GLU A 10 -18.62 17.41 -2.81
CA GLU A 10 -17.21 17.20 -3.18
C GLU A 10 -16.32 17.21 -1.92
N THR A 11 -16.50 18.16 -1.00
CA THR A 11 -15.74 18.15 0.27
C THR A 11 -15.93 16.83 1.03
N TRP A 12 -17.16 16.33 1.19
CA TRP A 12 -17.40 15.03 1.84
C TRP A 12 -16.84 13.83 1.06
N HIS A 13 -16.58 13.95 -0.24
CA HIS A 13 -15.90 12.91 -1.01
C HIS A 13 -14.38 12.99 -0.85
N GLU A 14 -13.82 14.19 -0.72
CA GLU A 14 -12.40 14.40 -0.38
C GLU A 14 -12.10 14.02 1.09
N GLU A 15 -13.10 14.05 1.98
CA GLU A 15 -12.99 13.67 3.39
C GLU A 15 -13.37 12.19 3.70
N ASP A 16 -13.53 11.32 2.67
CA ASP A 16 -14.02 9.92 2.79
C ASP A 16 -15.41 9.77 3.47
N GLU A 17 -16.17 10.86 3.68
CA GLU A 17 -17.48 10.90 4.37
C GLU A 17 -18.67 10.47 3.46
N TYR A 18 -18.53 9.33 2.79
CA TYR A 18 -19.48 8.85 1.77
C TYR A 18 -20.92 8.68 2.29
N GLU A 19 -21.12 8.21 3.53
CA GLU A 19 -22.48 8.07 4.09
C GLU A 19 -23.19 9.42 4.26
N ARG A 20 -22.46 10.53 4.42
CA ARG A 20 -23.04 11.87 4.51
C ARG A 20 -23.49 12.40 3.15
N ILE A 21 -22.80 12.01 2.07
CA ILE A 21 -23.28 12.20 0.69
C ILE A 21 -24.57 11.41 0.48
N VAL A 22 -24.59 10.13 0.89
CA VAL A 22 -25.78 9.27 0.79
C VAL A 22 -26.94 9.85 1.58
N GLU A 23 -26.76 10.23 2.85
CA GLU A 23 -27.81 10.83 3.69
C GLU A 23 -28.36 12.13 3.05
N ALA A 24 -27.49 13.09 2.73
CA ALA A 24 -27.92 14.39 2.23
C ALA A 24 -28.58 14.35 0.85
N VAL A 25 -28.13 13.48 -0.06
CA VAL A 25 -28.79 13.33 -1.37
C VAL A 25 -30.05 12.45 -1.26
N THR A 26 -30.12 11.50 -0.32
CA THR A 26 -31.33 10.69 -0.14
C THR A 26 -32.47 11.43 0.56
N GLU A 27 -32.20 12.47 1.37
CA GLU A 27 -33.23 13.41 1.85
C GLU A 27 -33.97 14.15 0.70
N ILE A 28 -33.30 14.37 -0.44
CA ILE A 28 -33.91 14.96 -1.63
C ILE A 28 -34.83 13.93 -2.29
N PRO A 29 -36.10 14.27 -2.62
CA PRO A 29 -37.00 13.37 -3.35
C PRO A 29 -36.36 12.88 -4.65
N ALA A 30 -36.56 11.60 -5.00
CA ALA A 30 -35.92 10.99 -6.18
C ALA A 30 -36.31 11.71 -7.49
N GLU A 31 -37.49 12.31 -7.54
CA GLU A 31 -38.00 13.11 -8.65
C GLU A 31 -37.41 14.53 -8.75
N GLU A 32 -36.66 14.96 -7.72
CA GLU A 32 -35.99 16.27 -7.63
C GLU A 32 -34.46 16.18 -7.72
N ARG A 33 -33.89 14.96 -7.69
CA ARG A 33 -32.46 14.71 -7.96
C ARG A 33 -32.19 14.90 -9.46
N ASN A 34 -31.14 15.65 -9.79
CA ASN A 34 -30.66 15.80 -11.16
C ASN A 34 -29.45 14.91 -11.42
N TYR A 35 -28.94 14.95 -12.66
CA TYR A 35 -27.73 14.24 -13.09
C TYR A 35 -26.55 14.36 -12.12
N GLU A 36 -26.21 15.58 -11.70
CA GLU A 36 -25.09 15.86 -10.79
C GLU A 36 -25.27 15.17 -9.42
N LEU A 37 -26.44 15.35 -8.79
CA LEU A 37 -26.78 14.71 -7.51
C LEU A 37 -26.75 13.19 -7.59
N VAL A 38 -27.27 12.62 -8.69
CA VAL A 38 -27.24 11.17 -8.94
C VAL A 38 -25.80 10.69 -9.19
N GLY A 39 -24.96 11.49 -9.83
CA GLY A 39 -23.53 11.24 -10.02
C GLY A 39 -22.77 11.16 -8.68
N HIS A 40 -22.95 12.15 -7.78
CA HIS A 40 -22.34 12.12 -6.45
C HIS A 40 -22.87 10.96 -5.60
N LEU A 41 -24.19 10.70 -5.62
CA LEU A 41 -24.82 9.62 -4.87
C LEU A 41 -24.34 8.24 -5.35
N GLY A 42 -24.35 7.99 -6.66
CA GLY A 42 -23.85 6.73 -7.22
C GLY A 42 -22.34 6.54 -7.02
N ARG A 43 -21.54 7.62 -7.05
CA ARG A 43 -20.12 7.61 -6.67
C ARG A 43 -19.93 7.19 -5.21
N ALA A 44 -20.67 7.80 -4.28
CA ALA A 44 -20.60 7.45 -2.86
C ALA A 44 -21.08 6.01 -2.60
N LEU A 45 -22.14 5.55 -3.27
CA LEU A 45 -22.64 4.17 -3.16
C LEU A 45 -21.63 3.15 -3.71
N ASN A 46 -20.90 3.45 -4.78
CA ASN A 46 -19.81 2.60 -5.26
C ASN A 46 -18.66 2.51 -4.24
N ASN A 47 -18.26 3.64 -3.65
CA ASN A 47 -17.18 3.68 -2.64
C ASN A 47 -17.58 2.99 -1.32
N LEU A 48 -18.87 2.81 -1.07
CA LEU A 48 -19.44 2.07 0.06
C LEU A 48 -19.78 0.60 -0.28
N GLU A 49 -19.42 0.10 -1.46
CA GLU A 49 -19.76 -1.24 -1.97
C GLU A 49 -21.27 -1.53 -2.17
N HIS A 50 -22.13 -0.50 -2.12
CA HIS A 50 -23.58 -0.60 -2.31
C HIS A 50 -23.97 -0.66 -3.81
N TYR A 51 -23.37 -1.60 -4.55
CA TYR A 51 -23.40 -1.60 -6.02
C TYR A 51 -24.81 -1.74 -6.63
N GLU A 52 -25.73 -2.55 -6.10
CA GLU A 52 -27.10 -2.59 -6.62
C GLU A 52 -27.86 -1.28 -6.41
N GLU A 53 -27.57 -0.52 -5.34
CA GLU A 53 -28.15 0.79 -5.12
C GLU A 53 -27.54 1.81 -6.10
N ALA A 54 -26.23 1.76 -6.31
CA ALA A 54 -25.53 2.61 -7.28
C ALA A 54 -26.08 2.43 -8.71
N VAL A 55 -26.20 1.18 -9.20
CA VAL A 55 -26.84 0.87 -10.49
C VAL A 55 -28.27 1.40 -10.54
N GLN A 56 -29.07 1.20 -9.48
CA GLN A 56 -30.44 1.74 -9.41
C GLN A 56 -30.49 3.26 -9.51
N GLN A 57 -29.52 3.99 -8.92
CA GLN A 57 -29.46 5.44 -9.06
C GLN A 57 -28.98 5.86 -10.46
N PHE A 58 -27.86 5.32 -10.97
CA PHE A 58 -27.32 5.69 -12.28
C PHE A 58 -28.33 5.47 -13.43
N LEU A 59 -29.11 4.39 -13.37
CA LEU A 59 -30.17 4.10 -14.35
C LEU A 59 -31.31 5.13 -14.37
N THR A 60 -31.48 5.98 -13.34
CA THR A 60 -32.48 7.06 -13.38
C THR A 60 -32.09 8.24 -14.28
N VAL A 61 -30.81 8.36 -14.64
CA VAL A 61 -30.25 9.46 -15.45
C VAL A 61 -29.46 8.97 -16.68
N ALA A 62 -29.78 7.75 -17.14
CA ALA A 62 -29.10 7.12 -18.27
C ALA A 62 -29.35 7.80 -19.63
N GLU A 63 -30.39 8.64 -19.77
CA GLU A 63 -30.58 9.46 -20.97
C GLU A 63 -29.63 10.68 -20.98
N GLU A 64 -29.31 11.24 -19.82
CA GLU A 64 -28.31 12.31 -19.65
C GLU A 64 -26.87 11.80 -19.75
N GLY A 65 -26.57 10.62 -19.18
CA GLY A 65 -25.21 10.06 -19.09
C GLY A 65 -24.66 9.40 -20.37
N ALA A 66 -25.47 9.23 -21.43
CA ALA A 66 -25.13 8.41 -22.60
C ALA A 66 -23.96 8.90 -23.49
N GLU A 67 -23.42 10.09 -23.21
CA GLU A 67 -22.23 10.67 -23.86
C GLU A 67 -21.19 11.17 -22.81
N ASP A 68 -21.29 10.70 -21.55
CA ASP A 68 -20.35 11.02 -20.46
C ASP A 68 -19.52 9.77 -20.09
N PRO A 69 -18.19 9.77 -20.34
CA PRO A 69 -17.34 8.62 -20.02
C PRO A 69 -17.32 8.30 -18.53
N LEU A 70 -17.46 9.29 -17.64
CA LEU A 70 -17.46 9.09 -16.19
C LEU A 70 -18.76 8.42 -15.70
N TRP A 71 -19.89 8.62 -16.37
CA TRP A 71 -21.12 7.87 -16.06
C TRP A 71 -20.96 6.41 -16.45
N HIS A 72 -20.49 6.16 -17.68
CA HIS A 72 -20.24 4.81 -18.19
C HIS A 72 -19.21 4.05 -17.35
N TYR A 73 -18.11 4.69 -16.94
CA TYR A 73 -17.14 4.13 -16.00
C TYR A 73 -17.79 3.76 -14.66
N ARG A 74 -18.53 4.69 -14.04
CA ARG A 74 -19.09 4.49 -12.69
C ARG A 74 -20.18 3.42 -12.65
N ILE A 75 -21.04 3.33 -13.67
CA ILE A 75 -22.03 2.25 -13.72
C ILE A 75 -21.39 0.92 -14.15
N GLY A 76 -20.36 0.95 -15.02
CA GLY A 76 -19.54 -0.22 -15.37
C GLY A 76 -18.85 -0.84 -14.16
N LEU A 77 -18.27 0.00 -13.28
CA LEU A 77 -17.65 -0.39 -12.01
C LEU A 77 -18.65 -1.15 -11.12
N ALA A 78 -19.87 -0.62 -10.99
CA ALA A 78 -20.93 -1.24 -10.21
C ALA A 78 -21.36 -2.58 -10.83
N TYR A 79 -21.53 -2.67 -12.16
CA TYR A 79 -21.82 -3.94 -12.83
C TYR A 79 -20.69 -4.97 -12.70
N TYR A 80 -19.42 -4.53 -12.65
CA TYR A 80 -18.27 -5.43 -12.50
C TYR A 80 -18.27 -6.14 -11.15
N TYR A 81 -18.43 -5.41 -10.04
CA TYR A 81 -18.49 -6.00 -8.70
C TYR A 81 -19.77 -6.80 -8.43
N LEU A 82 -20.84 -6.56 -9.20
CA LEU A 82 -22.04 -7.40 -9.22
C LEU A 82 -21.89 -8.67 -10.09
N GLU A 83 -20.70 -8.94 -10.62
CA GLU A 83 -20.39 -10.03 -11.59
C GLU A 83 -21.22 -9.97 -12.89
N GLN A 84 -21.84 -8.82 -13.20
CA GLN A 84 -22.67 -8.59 -14.39
C GLN A 84 -21.79 -8.23 -15.59
N TYR A 85 -20.82 -9.10 -15.89
CA TYR A 85 -19.70 -8.86 -16.81
C TYR A 85 -20.11 -8.54 -18.26
N ASP A 86 -21.31 -8.94 -18.72
CA ASP A 86 -21.85 -8.55 -20.03
C ASP A 86 -22.27 -7.06 -20.07
N ASP A 87 -22.82 -6.53 -18.98
CA ASP A 87 -23.18 -5.12 -18.86
C ASP A 87 -21.97 -4.27 -18.47
N ALA A 88 -21.07 -4.78 -17.62
CA ALA A 88 -19.80 -4.12 -17.33
C ALA A 88 -18.95 -3.91 -18.61
N GLU A 89 -18.80 -4.95 -19.46
CA GLU A 89 -18.06 -4.81 -20.73
C GLU A 89 -18.69 -3.74 -21.63
N ARG A 90 -20.03 -3.71 -21.68
CA ARG A 90 -20.81 -2.77 -22.51
C ARG A 90 -20.59 -1.31 -22.08
N GLU A 91 -20.56 -1.05 -20.77
CA GLU A 91 -20.39 0.32 -20.25
C GLU A 91 -18.91 0.76 -20.32
N PHE A 92 -17.95 -0.06 -19.89
CA PHE A 92 -16.53 0.31 -20.01
C PHE A 92 -16.07 0.45 -21.48
N THR A 93 -16.58 -0.38 -22.41
CA THR A 93 -16.31 -0.19 -23.85
C THR A 93 -16.83 1.17 -24.33
N ARG A 94 -17.97 1.63 -23.78
CA ARG A 94 -18.56 2.91 -24.12
C ARG A 94 -17.81 4.09 -23.48
N ALA A 95 -17.16 3.90 -22.33
CA ALA A 95 -16.22 4.86 -21.76
C ALA A 95 -14.99 5.03 -22.67
N ASP A 96 -14.32 3.96 -23.11
CA ASP A 96 -13.17 4.03 -24.04
C ASP A 96 -13.57 4.54 -25.45
N GLU A 97 -14.82 4.35 -25.90
CA GLU A 97 -15.31 5.02 -27.13
C GLU A 97 -15.39 6.55 -27.00
N LEU A 98 -15.63 7.07 -25.79
CA LEU A 98 -15.84 8.49 -25.50
C LEU A 98 -14.53 9.20 -25.10
N GLU A 99 -13.73 8.56 -24.25
CA GLU A 99 -12.42 9.04 -23.78
C GLU A 99 -11.37 7.90 -23.94
N PRO A 100 -10.81 7.73 -25.15
CA PRO A 100 -9.97 6.56 -25.45
C PRO A 100 -8.61 6.62 -24.76
N GLY A 101 -8.21 5.51 -24.14
CA GLY A 101 -6.90 5.39 -23.49
C GLY A 101 -6.85 5.82 -22.02
N ASP A 102 -8.00 5.89 -21.34
CA ASP A 102 -8.06 5.84 -19.88
C ASP A 102 -7.54 4.48 -19.36
N GLU A 103 -6.62 4.49 -18.40
CA GLU A 103 -5.89 3.30 -17.97
C GLU A 103 -6.79 2.35 -17.16
N ASP A 104 -7.55 2.89 -16.20
CA ASP A 104 -8.52 2.15 -15.39
C ASP A 104 -9.59 1.46 -16.27
N THR A 105 -10.21 2.20 -17.21
CA THR A 105 -11.22 1.65 -18.13
C THR A 105 -10.67 0.49 -18.95
N LEU A 106 -9.42 0.58 -19.41
CA LEU A 106 -8.77 -0.50 -20.15
C LEU A 106 -8.45 -1.70 -19.25
N GLU A 107 -8.00 -1.49 -18.01
CA GLU A 107 -7.76 -2.56 -17.04
C GLU A 107 -9.04 -3.34 -16.71
N PHE A 108 -10.15 -2.65 -16.40
CA PHE A 108 -11.44 -3.32 -16.20
C PHE A 108 -11.88 -4.13 -17.43
N LEU A 109 -11.67 -3.62 -18.65
CA LEU A 109 -11.97 -4.37 -19.88
C LEU A 109 -11.10 -5.63 -20.03
N GLU A 110 -9.84 -5.63 -19.58
CA GLU A 110 -9.01 -6.85 -19.59
C GLU A 110 -9.43 -7.84 -18.50
N TRP A 111 -9.73 -7.40 -17.28
CA TRP A 111 -10.26 -8.25 -16.21
C TRP A 111 -11.59 -8.91 -16.60
N ILE A 112 -12.50 -8.15 -17.20
CA ILE A 112 -13.79 -8.66 -17.70
C ILE A 112 -13.59 -9.71 -18.79
N ARG A 113 -12.66 -9.51 -19.72
CA ARG A 113 -12.32 -10.52 -20.74
C ARG A 113 -11.75 -11.80 -20.12
N ALA A 114 -10.88 -11.69 -19.11
CA ALA A 114 -10.32 -12.84 -18.40
C ALA A 114 -11.41 -13.64 -17.65
N LYS A 115 -12.27 -12.97 -16.88
CA LYS A 115 -13.43 -13.59 -16.20
C LYS A 115 -14.36 -14.29 -17.20
N LYS A 116 -14.65 -13.66 -18.35
CA LYS A 116 -15.49 -14.24 -19.41
C LYS A 116 -14.82 -15.35 -20.24
N ALA A 117 -13.49 -15.45 -20.19
CA ALA A 117 -12.74 -16.57 -20.78
C ALA A 117 -12.81 -17.84 -19.92
N GLY A 118 -13.11 -17.71 -18.62
CA GLY A 118 -13.18 -18.81 -17.65
C GLY A 118 -11.84 -19.22 -17.05
N GLU A 119 -10.81 -18.37 -17.16
CA GLU A 119 -9.46 -18.66 -16.64
C GLU A 119 -9.33 -18.32 -15.14
N PHE A 120 -10.05 -19.06 -14.30
CA PHE A 120 -9.70 -19.31 -12.88
C PHE A 120 -10.25 -20.68 -12.48
N GLU A 121 -9.39 -21.70 -12.41
CA GLU A 121 -9.74 -23.01 -11.87
C GLU A 121 -9.67 -22.96 -10.33
N GLU A 122 -10.78 -23.25 -9.66
CA GLU A 122 -10.78 -23.58 -8.23
C GLU A 122 -10.12 -24.97 -8.05
N GLU A 123 -8.81 -25.04 -7.80
CA GLU A 123 -8.19 -26.27 -7.28
C GLU A 123 -8.57 -26.48 -5.81
N THR A 124 -9.75 -27.07 -5.59
CA THR A 124 -10.12 -27.77 -4.35
C THR A 124 -9.71 -29.25 -4.41
N ASP A 125 -9.65 -29.89 -3.24
CA ASP A 125 -9.44 -31.34 -3.03
C ASP A 125 -8.01 -31.85 -3.34
N GLU A 126 -7.45 -32.90 -2.71
CA GLU A 126 -7.77 -33.62 -1.45
C GLU A 126 -6.47 -34.35 -1.00
N ASP A 127 -6.49 -35.01 0.16
CA ASP A 127 -5.60 -36.13 0.57
C ASP A 127 -4.07 -36.05 0.33
N LEU A 128 -3.31 -35.79 1.40
CA LEU A 128 -2.20 -36.68 1.78
C LEU A 128 -2.07 -36.83 3.30
N ASP A 129 -2.83 -37.77 3.85
CA ASP A 129 -2.62 -38.32 5.19
C ASP A 129 -1.36 -39.21 5.17
N SER A 130 -0.28 -38.82 5.86
CA SER A 130 0.85 -39.73 6.13
C SER A 130 1.52 -39.46 7.48
N ASP A 131 1.00 -40.16 8.49
CA ASP A 131 1.64 -40.51 9.76
C ASP A 131 3.11 -40.95 9.58
N ASP A 132 4.02 -40.33 10.34
CA ASP A 132 5.12 -41.07 10.99
C ASP A 132 5.44 -40.43 12.35
N SER A 133 5.84 -41.27 13.31
CA SER A 133 6.07 -40.89 14.70
C SER A 133 7.43 -41.37 15.20
N ALA A 134 8.24 -40.46 15.74
CA ALA A 134 9.53 -40.77 16.34
C ALA A 134 9.77 -39.96 17.62
N GLU A 135 10.22 -40.65 18.67
CA GLU A 135 10.49 -40.11 19.99
C GLU A 135 11.99 -39.78 20.20
N ASP A 136 12.28 -39.23 21.38
CA ASP A 136 13.51 -39.46 22.18
C ASP A 136 14.66 -38.41 22.15
N ASN A 137 14.46 -37.32 22.92
CA ASN A 137 15.17 -37.10 24.21
C ASN A 137 16.68 -36.76 24.26
N SER A 138 17.04 -36.05 25.35
CA SER A 138 18.38 -35.69 25.85
C SER A 138 19.20 -34.67 25.04
N GLY A 139 19.99 -33.78 25.67
CA GLY A 139 20.09 -33.49 27.10
C GLY A 139 21.30 -32.62 27.49
N SER A 140 21.22 -31.99 28.68
CA SER A 140 22.29 -31.30 29.44
C SER A 140 23.11 -30.18 28.77
N ASP A 141 22.87 -28.95 29.25
CA ASP A 141 23.84 -28.09 29.94
C ASP A 141 25.35 -28.21 29.60
N GLU A 142 25.98 -27.08 29.27
CA GLU A 142 26.92 -26.43 30.21
C GLU A 142 27.08 -24.93 29.90
N ALA A 143 27.61 -24.16 30.87
CA ALA A 143 27.74 -22.69 30.80
C ALA A 143 29.21 -22.24 30.93
N GLY A 144 29.52 -21.03 30.47
CA GLY A 144 30.86 -20.44 30.59
C GLY A 144 30.82 -18.90 30.51
N GLU A 145 30.97 -18.24 31.65
CA GLU A 145 31.07 -16.79 31.78
C GLU A 145 32.50 -16.25 31.53
N THR A 146 32.62 -14.92 31.55
CA THR A 146 33.81 -14.05 31.82
C THR A 146 34.54 -13.40 30.64
N ASP A 147 35.14 -12.20 30.79
CA ASP A 147 34.77 -10.99 31.58
C ASP A 147 35.72 -9.81 31.20
N GLU A 148 35.23 -8.55 31.22
CA GLU A 148 35.97 -7.25 31.31
C GLU A 148 37.26 -6.99 30.42
N THR A 149 37.84 -5.79 30.25
CA THR A 149 37.61 -4.41 30.75
C THR A 149 38.09 -3.32 29.73
N ASP A 150 37.47 -2.14 29.78
CA ASP A 150 37.99 -0.74 29.65
C ASP A 150 39.06 -0.26 28.62
N GLY A 151 38.89 1.00 28.18
CA GLY A 151 39.98 1.83 27.64
C GLY A 151 39.57 3.14 26.93
N ALA A 152 39.38 4.26 27.66
CA ALA A 152 38.97 5.56 27.10
C ALA A 152 39.90 6.75 27.46
N ALA A 153 39.95 7.82 26.64
CA ALA A 153 40.09 9.25 27.09
C ALA A 153 40.25 10.30 25.94
N ALA A 154 39.59 11.47 26.13
CA ALA A 154 39.91 12.87 25.72
C ALA A 154 40.36 13.23 24.27
N ALA A 155 39.86 14.25 23.54
CA ALA A 155 39.16 15.54 23.78
C ALA A 155 40.05 16.82 23.88
N VAL A 156 39.78 17.82 23.01
CA VAL A 156 40.25 19.23 23.06
C VAL A 156 39.17 20.13 22.41
N ALA A 157 39.03 21.42 22.79
CA ALA A 157 37.93 22.31 22.35
C ALA A 157 38.33 23.81 22.17
N ALA A 158 37.55 24.56 21.37
CA ALA A 158 37.32 26.05 21.41
C ALA A 158 36.37 26.45 20.24
N VAL A 159 35.10 26.85 20.43
CA VAL A 159 34.50 28.09 21.02
C VAL A 159 34.49 29.34 20.12
N ASN A 160 33.29 29.77 19.70
CA ASN A 160 32.83 31.18 19.60
C ASN A 160 31.28 31.24 19.44
N ALA A 161 30.66 32.40 19.72
CA ALA A 161 29.22 32.55 20.02
C ALA A 161 28.80 34.06 19.93
N ILE A 162 27.55 34.59 20.04
CA ILE A 162 26.13 34.13 20.13
C ILE A 162 25.22 35.41 20.13
N PRO A 163 23.88 35.41 19.94
CA PRO A 163 22.95 34.52 19.21
C PRO A 163 22.03 35.33 18.20
N SER A 164 20.98 34.70 17.66
CA SER A 164 19.62 35.29 17.62
C SER A 164 18.55 34.20 17.51
N ASP A 165 17.46 34.35 18.27
CA ASP A 165 16.33 33.42 18.43
C ASP A 165 15.47 33.28 17.14
N GLU A 166 14.54 32.33 16.96
CA GLU A 166 13.81 31.45 17.90
C GLU A 166 13.88 29.95 17.54
N ALA A 167 13.23 29.11 18.36
CA ALA A 167 13.43 27.67 18.45
C ALA A 167 13.06 26.85 17.20
N ASN A 168 13.94 25.89 16.85
CA ASN A 168 13.57 24.64 16.20
C ASN A 168 14.23 23.47 16.97
N LEU A 169 13.54 22.35 17.12
CA LEU A 169 14.04 21.17 17.86
C LEU A 169 14.74 20.19 16.91
N ASP A 170 15.85 20.63 16.31
CA ASP A 170 16.64 19.83 15.39
C ASP A 170 17.27 18.62 16.10
N VAL A 171 16.65 17.45 15.93
CA VAL A 171 17.31 16.17 16.20
C VAL A 171 18.36 15.96 15.11
N GLN A 172 19.64 15.99 15.50
CA GLN A 172 20.75 15.73 14.58
C GLN A 172 20.82 14.24 14.20
N TYR A 173 20.00 13.85 13.22
CA TYR A 173 20.24 12.63 12.47
C TYR A 173 21.55 12.76 11.67
N GLY A 174 22.32 11.67 11.60
CA GLY A 174 23.52 11.60 10.77
C GLY A 174 23.19 11.73 9.28
N SER A 175 24.20 11.83 8.42
CA SER A 175 23.93 11.73 6.98
C SER A 175 23.50 10.29 6.66
N PRO A 176 22.39 10.06 5.93
CA PRO A 176 21.89 8.71 5.66
C PRO A 176 22.83 7.86 4.77
N ASN A 177 23.92 8.45 4.25
CA ASN A 177 25.02 7.73 3.60
C ASN A 177 26.20 7.39 4.54
N GLU A 178 26.10 7.62 5.85
CA GLU A 178 27.11 7.16 6.81
C GLU A 178 27.02 5.63 6.99
N GLY A 179 27.94 4.92 6.33
CA GLY A 179 27.99 3.47 6.33
C GLY A 179 26.92 2.79 5.46
N PHE A 180 26.27 3.52 4.55
CA PHE A 180 25.33 2.99 3.56
C PHE A 180 25.47 3.79 2.25
N ASP A 181 25.23 3.17 1.09
CA ASP A 181 25.31 3.87 -0.21
C ASP A 181 23.96 3.78 -0.92
N ILE A 182 23.08 4.73 -0.61
CA ILE A 182 21.71 4.79 -1.15
C ILE A 182 21.74 4.90 -2.68
N ASN A 183 22.74 5.58 -3.25
CA ASN A 183 22.90 5.76 -4.69
C ASN A 183 23.20 4.44 -5.44
N ASN A 184 23.64 3.40 -4.72
CA ASN A 184 23.92 2.07 -5.26
C ASN A 184 22.99 0.98 -4.69
N PHE A 185 22.04 1.33 -3.83
CA PHE A 185 21.01 0.42 -3.34
C PHE A 185 20.00 0.05 -4.44
N TRP A 186 19.64 1.02 -5.30
CA TRP A 186 18.62 0.88 -6.34
C TRP A 186 19.14 0.30 -7.66
N ASN A 187 18.25 -0.35 -8.42
CA ASN A 187 18.51 -0.96 -9.71
C ASN A 187 17.67 -0.31 -10.82
N ASP A 188 17.97 0.94 -11.19
CA ASP A 188 17.26 1.70 -12.25
C ASP A 188 17.37 1.11 -13.68
N ALA A 189 17.99 -0.07 -13.82
CA ALA A 189 18.09 -0.85 -15.04
C ALA A 189 17.21 -2.12 -15.00
N ASP A 190 16.46 -2.36 -13.92
CA ASP A 190 15.40 -3.37 -13.87
C ASP A 190 14.19 -2.83 -14.67
N PRO A 191 13.59 -3.61 -15.59
CA PRO A 191 12.45 -3.15 -16.39
C PRO A 191 11.26 -2.70 -15.53
N ASP A 192 11.04 -3.37 -14.40
CA ASP A 192 9.89 -3.13 -13.53
C ASP A 192 9.99 -1.81 -12.76
N ALA A 193 11.16 -1.17 -12.72
CA ALA A 193 11.40 0.04 -11.91
C ALA A 193 10.51 1.23 -12.30
N GLU A 194 10.07 1.34 -13.57
CA GLU A 194 9.18 2.41 -14.02
C GLU A 194 7.81 2.39 -13.31
N SER A 195 7.38 1.25 -12.76
CA SER A 195 6.13 1.12 -11.99
C SER A 195 6.24 1.59 -10.54
N TYR A 196 7.45 1.82 -10.00
CA TYR A 196 7.71 2.15 -8.59
C TYR A 196 8.38 3.52 -8.39
N VAL A 197 9.20 3.97 -9.34
CA VAL A 197 10.02 5.18 -9.20
C VAL A 197 9.17 6.43 -9.46
N SER A 198 8.86 7.16 -8.39
CA SER A 198 8.24 8.48 -8.40
C SER A 198 9.30 9.60 -8.37
N ALA A 199 8.87 10.85 -8.51
CA ALA A 199 9.75 11.99 -8.24
C ALA A 199 10.10 12.09 -6.73
N PRO A 200 11.29 12.58 -6.33
CA PRO A 200 11.63 12.80 -4.91
C PRO A 200 10.58 13.67 -4.18
N PRO A 201 10.05 13.24 -3.03
CA PRO A 201 8.88 13.84 -2.43
C PRO A 201 9.24 15.11 -1.64
N MET A 202 8.36 16.11 -1.74
CA MET A 202 8.40 17.34 -0.95
C MET A 202 7.57 17.19 0.32
N ASP A 203 7.78 18.10 1.28
CA ASP A 203 7.22 18.04 2.63
C ASP A 203 5.69 17.92 2.60
N ASP A 204 5.01 18.78 1.82
CA ASP A 204 3.55 18.77 1.61
C ASP A 204 3.01 17.39 1.15
N LEU A 205 3.76 16.68 0.27
CA LEU A 205 3.37 15.35 -0.18
C LEU A 205 3.55 14.31 0.94
N ILE A 206 4.68 14.37 1.65
CA ILE A 206 5.01 13.46 2.75
C ILE A 206 4.00 13.59 3.90
N ASP A 207 3.59 14.80 4.25
CA ASP A 207 2.55 14.99 5.27
C ASP A 207 1.18 14.51 4.76
N SER A 208 0.76 14.83 3.53
CA SER A 208 -0.51 14.30 2.99
C SER A 208 -0.57 12.77 2.93
N VAL A 209 0.56 12.09 2.63
CA VAL A 209 0.63 10.62 2.60
C VAL A 209 0.61 10.04 4.02
N GLN A 210 1.23 10.69 5.00
CA GLN A 210 1.17 10.26 6.40
C GLN A 210 -0.20 10.48 7.04
N GLU A 211 -0.93 11.52 6.61
CA GLU A 211 -2.31 11.78 7.02
C GLU A 211 -3.25 10.72 6.42
N GLU A 212 -3.14 10.44 5.12
CA GLU A 212 -3.91 9.39 4.41
C GLU A 212 -3.64 7.97 4.95
N LEU A 213 -2.39 7.65 5.29
CA LEU A 213 -2.04 6.39 5.94
C LEU A 213 -2.40 6.34 7.43
N VAL A 214 -2.67 7.48 8.07
CA VAL A 214 -2.81 7.62 9.54
C VAL A 214 -1.56 7.14 10.31
N PHE A 215 -0.36 7.19 9.70
CA PHE A 215 0.91 6.72 10.27
C PHE A 215 2.06 7.68 9.91
N LYS A 216 2.92 8.03 10.88
CA LYS A 216 4.18 8.75 10.60
C LYS A 216 5.26 7.77 10.14
N LEU A 217 5.85 8.05 8.99
CA LEU A 217 6.81 7.16 8.33
C LEU A 217 8.18 7.19 9.05
N PRO A 218 8.93 6.07 9.06
CA PRO A 218 10.25 5.99 9.67
C PRO A 218 11.18 7.08 9.12
N VAL A 219 12.00 7.69 9.99
CA VAL A 219 12.84 8.83 9.58
C VAL A 219 13.82 8.42 8.48
N PHE A 220 14.39 7.20 8.56
CA PHE A 220 15.28 6.67 7.52
C PHE A 220 14.55 6.38 6.19
N TYR A 221 13.26 6.02 6.24
CA TYR A 221 12.41 5.83 5.06
C TYR A 221 12.27 7.15 4.29
N VAL A 222 11.84 8.21 5.00
CA VAL A 222 11.70 9.55 4.42
C VAL A 222 13.04 10.08 3.88
N GLN A 223 14.15 9.80 4.57
CA GLN A 223 15.49 10.18 4.11
C GLN A 223 15.94 9.46 2.84
N MET A 224 15.67 8.15 2.70
CA MET A 224 15.94 7.41 1.45
C MET A 224 15.09 7.93 0.30
N MET A 225 13.78 8.10 0.53
CA MET A 225 12.83 8.46 -0.52
C MET A 225 13.07 9.88 -1.09
N ARG A 226 13.61 10.80 -0.28
CA ARG A 226 14.08 12.12 -0.72
C ARG A 226 15.34 12.09 -1.61
N ILE A 227 16.06 10.97 -1.66
CA ILE A 227 17.19 10.76 -2.59
C ILE A 227 16.68 10.06 -3.86
N HIS A 228 15.84 9.04 -3.70
CA HIS A 228 15.29 8.22 -4.77
C HIS A 228 14.01 7.53 -4.25
N ASN A 229 12.87 7.78 -4.90
CA ASN A 229 11.53 7.59 -4.32
C ASN A 229 10.82 6.34 -4.86
N GLY A 230 11.02 5.21 -4.18
CA GLY A 230 10.52 3.91 -4.62
C GLY A 230 11.36 3.33 -5.75
N GLY A 231 11.32 2.01 -5.92
CA GLY A 231 12.13 1.34 -6.95
C GLY A 231 12.37 -0.14 -6.69
N ILE A 232 13.26 -0.71 -7.50
CA ILE A 232 13.73 -2.08 -7.35
C ILE A 232 15.11 -2.08 -6.65
N PRO A 233 15.27 -2.68 -5.46
CA PRO A 233 16.58 -2.83 -4.83
C PRO A 233 17.50 -3.80 -5.60
N ARG A 234 18.83 -3.62 -5.50
CA ARG A 234 19.82 -4.59 -6.00
C ARG A 234 19.81 -5.87 -5.16
N SER A 235 19.97 -5.70 -3.84
CA SER A 235 19.83 -6.75 -2.84
C SER A 235 18.36 -6.90 -2.47
N ARG A 236 17.78 -8.08 -2.68
CA ARG A 236 16.33 -8.32 -2.52
C ARG A 236 15.96 -9.44 -1.54
N TYR A 237 16.92 -10.02 -0.83
CA TYR A 237 16.68 -11.12 0.11
C TYR A 237 17.06 -10.74 1.53
N PHE A 238 16.14 -10.92 2.49
CA PHE A 238 16.37 -10.73 3.91
C PHE A 238 16.52 -12.10 4.61
N PRO A 239 17.71 -12.46 5.11
CA PRO A 239 17.94 -13.77 5.70
C PRO A 239 17.34 -13.89 7.11
N LEU A 240 16.64 -14.98 7.37
CA LEU A 240 16.08 -15.34 8.69
C LEU A 240 16.86 -16.46 9.39
N GLY A 241 17.88 -17.02 8.75
CA GLY A 241 18.75 -18.07 9.28
C GLY A 241 18.63 -19.38 8.51
N GLU A 242 18.75 -20.51 9.20
CA GLU A 242 18.55 -21.84 8.65
C GLU A 242 17.17 -22.37 9.05
N ALA A 243 16.45 -22.99 8.10
CA ALA A 243 15.22 -23.72 8.36
C ALA A 243 15.50 -25.06 9.06
N ALA A 244 14.45 -25.75 9.51
CA ALA A 244 14.56 -27.00 10.26
C ALA A 244 15.21 -28.18 9.48
N ASP A 245 15.29 -28.06 8.15
CA ASP A 245 15.98 -28.97 7.23
C ASP A 245 17.41 -28.54 6.87
N GLY A 246 17.88 -27.40 7.38
CA GLY A 246 19.16 -26.78 7.05
C GLY A 246 19.18 -25.96 5.75
N ALA A 247 18.02 -25.72 5.12
CA ALA A 247 17.93 -24.81 3.97
C ALA A 247 18.03 -23.34 4.41
N PRO A 248 18.62 -22.43 3.61
CA PRO A 248 18.64 -21.01 3.92
C PRO A 248 17.23 -20.42 3.89
N SER A 249 16.77 -19.94 5.05
CA SER A 249 15.45 -19.34 5.23
C SER A 249 15.53 -17.82 5.17
N GLY A 250 14.54 -17.18 4.54
CA GLY A 250 14.50 -15.74 4.37
C GLY A 250 13.38 -15.29 3.44
N VAL A 251 13.11 -13.99 3.46
CA VAL A 251 12.05 -13.35 2.67
C VAL A 251 12.68 -12.67 1.45
N ARG A 252 12.06 -12.78 0.28
CA ARG A 252 12.48 -12.06 -0.94
C ARG A 252 11.45 -10.99 -1.26
N ILE A 253 11.87 -9.73 -1.31
CA ILE A 253 11.05 -8.62 -1.82
C ILE A 253 11.19 -8.51 -3.36
N HIS A 254 10.21 -7.90 -4.01
CA HIS A 254 10.25 -7.63 -5.45
C HIS A 254 10.62 -6.16 -5.71
N GLY A 255 9.79 -5.21 -5.29
CA GLY A 255 10.09 -3.78 -5.26
C GLY A 255 9.87 -3.15 -3.88
N MET A 256 10.08 -1.84 -3.79
CA MET A 256 9.84 -1.02 -2.59
C MET A 256 9.09 0.25 -3.00
N PHE A 257 8.04 0.60 -2.26
CA PHE A 257 7.09 1.65 -2.68
C PHE A 257 7.64 3.06 -2.42
N GLY A 258 7.35 4.00 -3.32
CA GLY A 258 7.64 5.42 -3.12
C GLY A 258 6.60 6.11 -2.23
N ILE A 259 7.00 7.19 -1.53
CA ILE A 259 6.05 8.11 -0.90
C ILE A 259 5.37 8.90 -2.01
N GLY A 260 4.11 8.60 -2.28
CA GLY A 260 3.34 9.21 -3.36
C GLY A 260 2.02 8.48 -3.62
N ARG A 261 1.34 8.96 -4.66
CA ARG A 261 0.12 8.39 -5.27
C ARG A 261 0.12 8.48 -6.80
N ASP A 262 1.28 8.80 -7.40
CA ASP A 262 1.51 8.98 -8.84
C ASP A 262 1.93 7.69 -9.57
N LYS A 263 2.08 6.59 -8.82
CA LYS A 263 2.47 5.26 -9.31
C LYS A 263 1.60 4.21 -8.65
N ALA A 264 1.18 3.19 -9.40
CA ALA A 264 0.42 2.07 -8.83
C ALA A 264 1.16 1.42 -7.64
N LYS A 265 2.49 1.30 -7.71
CA LYS A 265 3.36 0.77 -6.64
C LYS A 265 4.00 1.87 -5.77
N SER A 266 3.25 2.93 -5.46
CA SER A 266 3.57 3.90 -4.40
C SER A 266 2.68 3.66 -3.18
N LEU A 267 3.03 4.23 -2.01
CA LEU A 267 2.34 3.96 -0.73
C LEU A 267 0.82 4.19 -0.80
N CYS A 268 0.39 5.21 -1.53
CA CYS A 268 -1.01 5.56 -1.77
C CYS A 268 -1.41 5.38 -3.25
N GLY A 269 -0.77 4.43 -3.96
CA GLY A 269 -1.15 4.05 -5.31
C GLY A 269 -2.27 3.01 -5.37
N ALA A 270 -2.80 2.76 -6.56
CA ALA A 270 -3.84 1.74 -6.81
C ALA A 270 -3.43 0.30 -6.42
N SER A 271 -2.13 -0.01 -6.40
CA SER A 271 -1.54 -1.24 -5.84
C SER A 271 -0.66 -0.95 -4.61
N GLY A 272 -0.98 0.12 -3.88
CA GLY A 272 -0.27 0.60 -2.70
C GLY A 272 -0.72 -0.05 -1.39
N SER A 273 -0.37 0.57 -0.26
CA SER A 273 -0.57 -0.01 1.07
C SER A 273 -2.04 -0.28 1.41
N ARG A 274 -2.91 0.72 1.23
CA ARG A 274 -4.33 0.63 1.58
C ARG A 274 -5.04 -0.44 0.72
N SER A 275 -4.89 -0.35 -0.61
CA SER A 275 -5.39 -1.34 -1.57
C SER A 275 -4.91 -2.77 -1.30
N ILE A 276 -3.63 -2.99 -0.97
CA ILE A 276 -3.12 -4.33 -0.62
C ILE A 276 -3.75 -4.84 0.69
N ILE A 277 -3.94 -3.99 1.69
CA ILE A 277 -4.55 -4.36 2.97
C ILE A 277 -6.00 -4.78 2.78
N GLU A 278 -6.79 -3.91 2.14
CA GLU A 278 -8.23 -4.09 1.92
C GLU A 278 -8.49 -5.27 0.96
N ASN A 279 -8.02 -5.19 -0.29
CA ASN A 279 -8.31 -6.20 -1.32
C ASN A 279 -7.59 -7.54 -1.08
N GLY A 280 -6.44 -7.51 -0.41
CA GLY A 280 -5.68 -8.72 -0.09
C GLY A 280 -6.07 -9.38 1.24
N GLY A 281 -6.84 -8.70 2.10
CA GLY A 281 -7.07 -9.18 3.47
C GLY A 281 -5.75 -9.34 4.24
N TYR A 282 -4.86 -8.36 4.15
CA TYR A 282 -3.69 -8.25 5.03
C TYR A 282 -4.05 -7.47 6.31
N PRO A 283 -3.27 -7.56 7.40
CA PRO A 283 -3.63 -6.90 8.65
C PRO A 283 -3.48 -5.37 8.62
N GLU A 284 -4.52 -4.65 9.04
CA GLU A 284 -4.62 -3.17 9.11
C GLU A 284 -3.66 -2.46 10.08
N PHE A 285 -2.70 -3.16 10.70
CA PHE A 285 -1.93 -2.62 11.83
C PHE A 285 -0.74 -1.70 11.46
N GLY A 286 -0.66 -1.27 10.20
CA GLY A 286 0.46 -0.50 9.69
C GLY A 286 0.50 -0.39 8.16
N VAL A 287 1.70 -0.18 7.61
CA VAL A 287 1.90 0.26 6.23
C VAL A 287 2.68 -0.79 5.45
N VAL A 288 2.17 -1.23 4.29
CA VAL A 288 2.90 -2.07 3.33
C VAL A 288 3.95 -1.23 2.61
N ILE A 289 5.20 -1.71 2.58
CA ILE A 289 6.34 -0.99 2.00
C ILE A 289 7.06 -1.75 0.88
N CYS A 290 6.86 -3.06 0.77
CA CYS A 290 7.40 -3.89 -0.31
C CYS A 290 6.43 -5.02 -0.63
N ASP A 291 6.24 -5.33 -1.91
CA ASP A 291 5.65 -6.60 -2.35
C ASP A 291 6.70 -7.71 -2.43
N CYS A 292 6.26 -8.97 -2.43
CA CYS A 292 7.13 -10.14 -2.60
C CYS A 292 6.80 -10.88 -3.92
N PRO A 293 7.79 -11.49 -4.60
CA PRO A 293 7.55 -12.19 -5.87
C PRO A 293 6.54 -13.33 -5.73
N GLN A 294 5.84 -13.64 -6.82
CA GLN A 294 4.92 -14.78 -6.93
C GLN A 294 3.84 -14.79 -5.82
N GLU A 295 3.40 -13.60 -5.40
CA GLU A 295 2.40 -13.39 -4.35
C GLU A 295 2.72 -14.09 -3.02
N SER A 296 4.01 -14.29 -2.71
CA SER A 296 4.43 -14.99 -1.48
C SER A 296 4.11 -14.25 -0.18
N GLY A 297 3.79 -12.95 -0.26
CA GLY A 297 3.44 -12.10 0.87
C GLY A 297 3.82 -10.64 0.60
N VAL A 298 3.86 -9.84 1.67
CA VAL A 298 4.36 -8.46 1.64
C VAL A 298 5.20 -8.15 2.88
N VAL A 299 6.00 -7.07 2.80
CA VAL A 299 6.71 -6.52 3.96
C VAL A 299 5.99 -5.25 4.43
N MET A 300 5.74 -5.18 5.74
CA MET A 300 5.00 -4.11 6.39
C MET A 300 5.79 -3.49 7.54
N LEU A 301 5.51 -2.22 7.81
CA LEU A 301 5.81 -1.54 9.06
C LEU A 301 4.73 -1.90 10.09
N ASP A 302 5.12 -2.37 11.27
CA ASP A 302 4.22 -2.82 12.36
C ASP A 302 4.23 -1.81 13.51
N TYR A 303 3.14 -1.05 13.64
CA TYR A 303 3.00 0.01 14.64
C TYR A 303 2.36 -0.48 15.96
N ARG A 304 2.05 -1.78 16.11
CA ARG A 304 1.36 -2.31 17.31
C ARG A 304 2.15 -2.12 18.61
N GLY A 305 3.47 -2.05 18.51
CA GLY A 305 4.37 -1.80 19.64
C GLY A 305 4.69 -0.32 19.87
N SER A 306 4.67 0.51 18.84
CA SER A 306 5.15 1.90 18.86
C SER A 306 4.03 2.95 18.93
N GLY A 307 2.84 2.64 18.41
CA GLY A 307 1.78 3.61 18.13
C GLY A 307 2.07 4.43 16.88
N ASN A 308 1.05 5.08 16.31
CA ASN A 308 1.09 5.62 14.95
C ASN A 308 2.15 6.71 14.69
N ASP A 309 2.65 7.37 15.73
CA ASP A 309 3.71 8.40 15.67
C ASP A 309 5.13 7.86 16.01
N GLY A 310 5.26 6.57 16.33
CA GLY A 310 6.51 5.96 16.83
C GLY A 310 7.17 5.01 15.84
N GLU A 311 8.51 4.94 15.88
CA GLU A 311 9.33 4.08 15.01
C GLU A 311 8.82 2.61 15.03
N PRO A 312 8.33 2.08 13.90
CA PRO A 312 7.72 0.75 13.83
C PRO A 312 8.75 -0.37 13.62
N GLU A 313 8.38 -1.59 13.98
CA GLU A 313 9.14 -2.79 13.59
C GLU A 313 8.87 -3.14 12.12
N VAL A 314 9.72 -3.98 11.51
CA VAL A 314 9.47 -4.48 10.14
C VAL A 314 9.11 -5.96 10.18
N VAL A 315 8.00 -6.32 9.54
CA VAL A 315 7.46 -7.69 9.49
C VAL A 315 7.19 -8.13 8.05
N HIS A 316 7.31 -9.43 7.79
CA HIS A 316 6.72 -10.07 6.61
C HIS A 316 5.36 -10.67 6.99
N VAL A 317 4.38 -10.57 6.10
CA VAL A 317 3.09 -11.25 6.23
C VAL A 317 2.94 -12.22 5.06
N ASP A 318 3.02 -13.52 5.38
CA ASP A 318 3.02 -14.64 4.45
C ASP A 318 1.61 -14.90 3.87
N GLN A 319 1.49 -14.94 2.54
CA GLN A 319 0.19 -15.14 1.87
C GLN A 319 -0.29 -16.59 1.94
N ALA A 320 0.57 -17.55 1.62
CA ALA A 320 0.20 -18.96 1.57
C ALA A 320 -0.05 -19.54 2.98
N ASN A 321 0.63 -19.01 3.99
CA ASN A 321 0.60 -19.49 5.37
C ASN A 321 -0.39 -18.71 6.25
N GLY A 322 -1.57 -18.37 5.70
CA GLY A 322 -2.69 -17.78 6.45
C GLY A 322 -2.37 -16.44 7.12
N ARG A 323 -1.70 -15.52 6.41
CA ARG A 323 -1.25 -14.20 6.90
C ARG A 323 -0.32 -14.31 8.13
N LYS A 324 0.51 -15.37 8.21
CA LYS A 324 1.50 -15.54 9.27
C LYS A 324 2.51 -14.39 9.28
N ILE A 325 2.53 -13.65 10.39
CA ILE A 325 3.41 -12.52 10.63
C ILE A 325 4.78 -13.02 11.11
N THR A 326 5.86 -12.57 10.48
CA THR A 326 7.24 -12.90 10.85
C THR A 326 8.08 -11.62 10.97
N ARG A 327 8.60 -11.33 12.16
CA ARG A 327 9.45 -10.17 12.42
C ARG A 327 10.78 -10.28 11.67
N LEU A 328 11.12 -9.26 10.89
CA LEU A 328 12.37 -9.17 10.12
C LEU A 328 13.40 -8.33 10.88
N ALA A 329 13.02 -7.10 11.27
CA ALA A 329 13.92 -6.12 11.87
C ALA A 329 13.23 -5.29 12.96
N PRO A 330 13.99 -4.73 13.93
CA PRO A 330 13.46 -3.81 14.93
C PRO A 330 13.05 -2.43 14.37
N ASP A 331 13.58 -2.04 13.20
CA ASP A 331 13.39 -0.75 12.56
C ASP A 331 13.68 -0.86 11.04
N PHE A 332 13.27 0.16 10.27
CA PHE A 332 13.40 0.16 8.81
C PHE A 332 14.87 0.25 8.33
N GLU A 333 15.72 0.99 9.04
CA GLU A 333 17.14 1.10 8.70
C GLU A 333 17.84 -0.27 8.79
N THR A 334 17.56 -1.04 9.84
CA THR A 334 18.08 -2.39 10.05
C THR A 334 17.53 -3.38 9.02
N PHE A 335 16.27 -3.25 8.61
CA PHE A 335 15.71 -4.05 7.50
C PHE A 335 16.49 -3.83 6.20
N VAL A 336 16.60 -2.56 5.77
CA VAL A 336 17.27 -2.18 4.52
C VAL A 336 18.75 -2.58 4.52
N ARG A 337 19.46 -2.36 5.64
CA ARG A 337 20.88 -2.76 5.80
C ARG A 337 21.07 -4.27 5.86
N GLY A 338 20.03 -5.05 6.18
CA GLY A 338 20.05 -6.52 6.21
C GLY A 338 19.80 -7.19 4.85
N LEU A 339 19.40 -6.44 3.82
CA LEU A 339 19.14 -7.00 2.48
C LEU A 339 20.44 -7.42 1.78
N VAL A 340 20.49 -8.68 1.33
CA VAL A 340 21.60 -9.27 0.58
C VAL A 340 21.19 -9.72 -0.82
N ASN A 341 22.21 -10.03 -1.64
CA ASN A 341 22.03 -10.80 -2.87
C ASN A 341 21.89 -12.28 -2.53
N ALA A 342 20.93 -12.97 -3.14
CA ALA A 342 20.69 -14.40 -3.00
C ALA A 342 20.36 -15.03 -4.36
#